data_AF-A0A3E0A227-F1
#
_entry.id   AF-A0A3E0A227-F1
#
_cell.length_a   1.000
_cell.length_b   1.000
_cell.length_c   1.000
_cell.angle_alpha   90.00
_cell.angle_beta   90.00
_cell.angle_gamma   90.00
#
_symmetry.space_group_name_H-M   'P 1'
#
loop_
_entity.id
_entity.type
_entity.pdbx_description
1 polymer ?
#
loop_
_entity_poly.entity_id
_entity_poly.type
_entity_poly.pdbx_seq_one_letter_code
_entity_poly.pdbx_strand_id
1 'polypeptide(L)'
;MLRRHRGGSDEPADERHDKPLRLFRQLVRSGQLPIYEPELCEHLGAAPARDIGRPTACADHLPTDEPVVHLRTCLTCGHVACCDSSQPRHATKHAHKTGHPVIQSAEVGETWRWCYPDELLG
;
A
#
# COMPACT_ATOMS: atom_id res chain seq x y z
N MET A 1 -25.93 19.61 -28.81
CA MET A 1 -25.52 20.07 -27.46
C MET A 1 -24.54 19.07 -26.89
N LEU A 2 -23.24 19.38 -26.99
CA LEU A 2 -22.17 18.50 -26.51
C LEU A 2 -22.26 18.38 -25.00
N ARG A 3 -22.52 17.17 -24.49
CA ARG A 3 -22.46 16.89 -23.06
C ARG A 3 -21.02 17.08 -22.63
N ARG A 4 -20.78 18.12 -21.83
CA ARG A 4 -19.52 18.30 -21.10
C ARG A 4 -19.34 17.07 -20.20
N HIS A 5 -18.37 16.21 -20.50
CA HIS A 5 -17.87 15.25 -19.53
C HIS A 5 -17.36 16.05 -18.34
N ARG A 6 -18.10 16.02 -17.22
CA ARG A 6 -17.58 16.52 -15.94
C ARG A 6 -16.52 15.52 -15.50
N GLY A 7 -15.25 15.84 -15.76
CA GLY A 7 -14.14 15.23 -15.04
C GLY A 7 -14.26 15.64 -13.59
N GLY A 8 -14.69 14.71 -12.74
CA GLY A 8 -14.84 14.89 -11.30
C GLY A 8 -14.72 13.54 -10.61
N SER A 9 -13.48 13.17 -10.28
CA SER A 9 -13.12 12.20 -9.21
C SER A 9 -13.98 10.93 -9.09
N ASP A 10 -13.94 10.03 -10.08
CA ASP A 10 -14.45 8.65 -9.97
C ASP A 10 -13.48 7.71 -9.21
N GLU A 11 -12.52 8.26 -8.47
CA GLU A 11 -11.53 7.46 -7.73
C GLU A 11 -12.15 6.86 -6.45
N PRO A 12 -12.08 5.52 -6.28
CA PRO A 12 -12.59 4.82 -5.10
C PRO A 12 -12.07 5.41 -3.78
N ALA A 13 -12.89 5.36 -2.74
CA ALA A 13 -12.61 6.02 -1.48
C ALA A 13 -11.38 5.49 -0.74
N ASP A 14 -11.10 4.20 -0.89
CA ASP A 14 -9.95 3.52 -0.34
C ASP A 14 -8.63 3.83 -1.07
N GLU A 15 -8.68 4.36 -2.30
CA GLU A 15 -7.50 4.71 -3.10
C GLU A 15 -7.04 6.17 -2.88
N ARG A 16 -7.97 7.08 -2.55
CA ARG A 16 -7.72 8.54 -2.54
C ARG A 16 -6.54 9.00 -1.70
N HIS A 17 -6.28 8.32 -0.59
CA HIS A 17 -5.20 8.68 0.33
C HIS A 17 -4.09 7.62 0.41
N ASP A 18 -4.26 6.50 -0.28
CA ASP A 18 -3.31 5.39 -0.31
C ASP A 18 -2.60 5.40 -1.66
N LYS A 19 -1.54 6.23 -1.75
CA LYS A 19 -0.70 6.34 -2.95
C LYS A 19 -0.19 4.97 -3.43
N PRO A 20 0.31 4.06 -2.56
CA PRO A 20 0.66 2.70 -2.97
C PRO A 20 -0.49 1.97 -3.67
N LEU A 21 -1.67 1.91 -3.04
CA LEU A 21 -2.83 1.21 -3.60
C LEU A 21 -3.32 1.84 -4.90
N ARG A 22 -3.37 3.18 -4.97
CA ARG A 22 -3.80 3.93 -6.15
C ARG A 22 -2.93 3.61 -7.36
N LEU A 23 -1.60 3.57 -7.17
CA LEU A 23 -0.67 3.23 -8.25
C LEU A 23 -0.82 1.77 -8.69
N PHE A 24 -0.94 0.84 -7.74
CA PHE A 24 -1.20 -0.57 -8.06
C PHE A 24 -2.50 -0.75 -8.87
N ARG A 25 -3.60 -0.14 -8.41
CA ARG A 25 -4.92 -0.22 -9.07
C ARG A 25 -4.88 0.42 -10.45
N GLN A 26 -4.15 1.52 -10.63
CA GLN A 26 -3.95 2.13 -11.95
C GLN A 26 -3.26 1.16 -12.93
N LEU A 27 -2.17 0.51 -12.52
CA LEU A 27 -1.48 -0.47 -13.37
C LEU A 27 -2.40 -1.64 -13.75
N VAL A 28 -3.07 -2.23 -12.77
CA VAL A 28 -3.97 -3.37 -13.00
C VAL A 28 -5.11 -2.99 -13.95
N ARG A 29 -5.72 -1.82 -13.79
CA ARG A 29 -6.76 -1.31 -14.70
C ARG A 29 -6.25 -1.08 -16.13
N SER A 30 -4.97 -0.74 -16.26
CA SER A 30 -4.28 -0.60 -17.56
C SER A 30 -3.79 -1.94 -18.14
N GLY A 31 -4.09 -3.07 -17.50
CA GLY A 31 -3.64 -4.40 -17.95
C GLY A 31 -2.15 -4.64 -17.70
N GLN A 32 -1.54 -3.85 -16.83
CA GLN A 32 -0.13 -3.94 -16.46
C GLN A 32 -0.02 -4.52 -15.05
N LEU A 33 1.03 -5.31 -14.83
CA LEU A 33 1.42 -5.74 -13.49
C LEU A 33 2.61 -4.93 -13.01
N PRO A 34 2.80 -4.73 -11.69
CA PRO A 34 4.03 -4.17 -11.17
C PRO A 34 5.19 -5.03 -11.66
N ILE A 35 6.09 -4.42 -12.44
CA ILE A 35 7.27 -5.12 -12.94
C ILE A 35 8.30 -5.06 -11.83
N TYR A 36 8.64 -6.22 -11.27
CA TYR A 36 9.72 -6.32 -10.29
C TYR A 36 11.05 -6.37 -11.02
N GLU A 37 11.66 -5.21 -11.21
CA GLU A 37 13.05 -5.11 -11.63
C GLU A 37 13.88 -4.72 -10.40
N PRO A 38 14.66 -5.65 -9.80
CA PRO A 38 15.41 -5.40 -8.56
C PRO A 38 16.43 -4.26 -8.70
N GLU A 39 16.85 -3.96 -9.93
CA GLU A 39 17.76 -2.86 -10.27
C GLU A 39 17.11 -1.47 -10.14
N LEU A 40 15.76 -1.38 -10.09
CA LEU A 40 15.07 -0.09 -9.97
C LEU A 40 15.07 0.44 -8.53
N CYS A 41 15.29 -0.42 -7.53
CA CYS A 41 15.27 -0.05 -6.13
C CYS A 41 15.96 -1.14 -5.27
N GLU A 42 17.06 -0.76 -4.62
CA GLU A 42 17.81 -1.68 -3.73
C GLU A 42 16.95 -2.22 -2.59
N HIS A 43 16.02 -1.41 -2.07
CA HIS A 43 15.14 -1.80 -0.97
C HIS A 43 14.16 -2.90 -1.39
N LEU A 44 13.57 -2.79 -2.59
CA LEU A 44 12.67 -3.82 -3.13
C LEU A 44 13.45 -5.07 -3.53
N GLY A 45 14.68 -4.93 -4.02
CA GLY A 45 15.61 -6.03 -4.27
C GLY A 45 15.91 -6.84 -3.00
N ALA A 46 16.14 -6.15 -1.88
CA ALA A 46 16.45 -6.75 -0.58
C ALA A 46 15.22 -7.31 0.16
N ALA A 47 14.01 -6.89 -0.22
CA ALA A 47 12.76 -7.27 0.45
C ALA A 47 11.78 -7.94 -0.53
N PRO A 48 12.07 -9.16 -1.03
CA PRO A 48 11.17 -9.89 -1.92
C PRO A 48 9.82 -10.16 -1.25
N ALA A 49 8.76 -10.21 -2.06
CA ALA A 49 7.45 -10.62 -1.58
C ALA A 49 7.52 -12.03 -0.97
N ARG A 50 6.86 -12.23 0.16
CA ARG A 50 6.83 -13.51 0.87
C ARG A 50 5.46 -13.83 1.40
N ASP A 51 5.27 -15.07 1.84
CA ASP A 51 4.09 -15.44 2.61
C ASP A 51 4.10 -14.68 3.95
N ILE A 52 3.09 -13.84 4.13
CA ILE A 52 2.84 -13.03 5.33
C ILE A 52 1.61 -13.53 6.09
N GLY A 53 1.06 -14.68 5.71
CA GLY A 53 -0.19 -15.21 6.22
C GLY A 53 -1.38 -14.31 5.89
N ARG A 54 -2.39 -14.34 6.76
CA ARG A 54 -3.61 -13.54 6.63
C ARG A 54 -3.85 -12.75 7.92
N PRO A 55 -3.10 -11.66 8.15
CA PRO A 55 -3.32 -10.85 9.32
C PRO A 55 -4.72 -10.22 9.27
N THR A 56 -5.32 -10.05 10.44
CA THR A 56 -6.72 -9.62 10.57
C THR A 56 -6.88 -8.28 11.27
N ALA A 57 -5.81 -7.73 11.85
CA ALA A 57 -5.85 -6.48 12.60
C ALA A 57 -4.55 -5.70 12.49
N CYS A 58 -4.67 -4.38 12.61
CA CYS A 58 -3.53 -3.48 12.77
C CYS A 58 -3.06 -3.51 14.23
N ALA A 59 -1.75 -3.67 14.45
CA ALA A 59 -1.16 -3.79 15.78
C ALA A 59 -1.25 -2.50 16.63
N ASP A 60 -1.38 -1.34 15.97
CA ASP A 60 -1.38 -0.03 16.62
C ASP A 60 -2.78 0.59 16.72
N HIS A 61 -3.83 -0.13 16.29
CA HIS A 61 -5.17 0.41 16.17
C HIS A 61 -5.85 0.63 17.53
N LEU A 62 -6.43 1.81 17.72
CA LEU A 62 -7.20 2.17 18.92
C LEU A 62 -8.71 2.17 18.62
N PRO A 63 -9.57 1.96 19.64
CA PRO A 63 -11.04 2.02 19.46
C PRO A 63 -11.57 3.37 18.96
N THR A 64 -10.79 4.44 19.10
CA THR A 64 -11.12 5.80 18.66
C THR A 64 -10.68 6.10 17.24
N ASP A 65 -9.92 5.19 16.61
CA ASP A 65 -9.43 5.38 15.26
C ASP A 65 -10.53 5.08 14.23
N GLU A 66 -10.32 5.52 12.99
CA GLU A 66 -11.21 5.19 11.89
C GLU A 66 -11.09 3.71 11.50
N PRO A 67 -12.18 3.06 11.05
CA PRO A 67 -12.13 1.65 10.66
C PRO A 67 -10.97 1.33 9.70
N VAL A 68 -10.34 0.17 9.93
CA VAL A 68 -9.31 -0.37 9.04
C VAL A 68 -9.92 -0.70 7.68
N VAL A 69 -9.31 -0.18 6.62
CA VAL A 69 -9.72 -0.41 5.23
C VAL A 69 -8.89 -1.54 4.61
N HIS A 70 -7.56 -1.39 4.61
CA HIS A 70 -6.61 -2.40 4.12
C HIS A 70 -5.46 -2.58 5.10
N LEU A 71 -4.86 -3.77 5.12
CA LEU A 71 -3.68 -4.08 5.93
C LEU A 71 -2.39 -4.17 5.11
N ARG A 72 -1.29 -3.78 5.74
CA ARG A 72 0.08 -3.83 5.21
C ARG A 72 0.97 -4.58 6.20
N THR A 73 1.90 -5.37 5.69
CA THR A 73 2.93 -6.04 6.51
C THR A 73 4.29 -5.47 6.18
N CYS A 74 5.03 -5.01 7.19
CA CYS A 74 6.42 -4.60 7.04
C CYS A 74 7.30 -5.81 6.71
N LEU A 75 8.07 -5.74 5.62
CA LEU A 75 8.93 -6.86 5.23
C LEU A 75 10.21 -6.96 6.06
N THR A 76 10.63 -5.86 6.72
CA THR A 76 11.79 -5.85 7.61
C THR A 76 11.52 -6.55 8.95
N CYS A 77 10.38 -6.28 9.59
CA CYS A 77 10.11 -6.76 10.95
C CYS A 77 8.80 -7.55 11.13
N GLY A 78 7.96 -7.64 10.09
CA GLY A 78 6.67 -8.34 10.17
C GLY A 78 5.54 -7.56 10.84
N HIS A 79 5.74 -6.29 11.20
CA HIS A 79 4.70 -5.45 11.81
C HIS A 79 3.51 -5.26 10.86
N VAL A 80 2.30 -5.45 11.38
CA VAL A 80 1.06 -5.30 10.61
C VAL A 80 0.40 -3.97 10.95
N ALA A 81 0.13 -3.15 9.94
CA ALA A 81 -0.43 -1.81 10.10
C ALA A 81 -1.52 -1.51 9.07
N CYS A 82 -2.47 -0.62 9.42
CA CYS A 82 -3.47 -0.12 8.49
C CYS A 82 -2.85 0.84 7.47
N CYS A 83 -3.44 0.87 6.27
CA CYS A 83 -2.97 1.71 5.17
C CYS A 83 -3.27 3.21 5.37
N ASP A 84 -2.90 4.03 4.39
CA ASP A 84 -3.01 5.50 4.50
C ASP A 84 -4.44 6.04 4.34
N SER A 85 -5.35 5.21 3.85
CA SER A 85 -6.79 5.51 3.80
C SER A 85 -7.52 5.23 5.12
N SER A 86 -6.85 4.62 6.10
CA SER A 86 -7.35 4.51 7.47
C SER A 86 -6.59 5.48 8.37
N GLN A 87 -7.26 6.47 8.95
CA GLN A 87 -6.59 7.31 9.94
C GLN A 87 -6.31 6.52 11.23
N PRO A 88 -5.08 6.62 11.78
CA PRO A 88 -4.14 7.71 11.54
C PRO A 88 -2.89 7.30 10.73
N ARG A 89 -3.04 6.41 9.72
CA ARG A 89 -2.01 5.99 8.75
C ARG A 89 -0.83 5.22 9.36
N HIS A 90 -1.14 4.09 10.00
CA HIS A 90 -0.14 3.37 10.80
C HIS A 90 1.01 2.80 9.97
N ALA A 91 0.78 2.33 8.74
CA ALA A 91 1.86 1.78 7.91
C ALA A 91 2.94 2.84 7.59
N THR A 92 2.50 4.03 7.17
CA THR A 92 3.41 5.15 6.87
C THR A 92 4.10 5.67 8.12
N LYS A 93 3.38 5.82 9.23
CA LYS A 93 3.99 6.18 10.53
C LYS A 93 5.02 5.16 10.98
N HIS A 94 4.73 3.87 10.83
CA HIS A 94 5.67 2.80 11.17
C HIS A 94 6.94 2.92 10.34
N ALA A 95 6.84 3.06 9.02
CA ALA A 95 7.98 3.21 8.13
C ALA A 95 8.85 4.41 8.53
N HIS A 96 8.25 5.59 8.73
CA HIS A 96 9.01 6.80 9.13
C HIS A 96 9.65 6.69 10.52
N LYS A 97 8.95 6.07 11.49
CA LYS A 97 9.46 5.93 12.86
C LYS A 97 10.61 4.93 12.99
N THR A 98 10.58 3.87 12.19
CA THR A 98 11.51 2.75 12.29
C THR A 98 12.63 2.79 11.24
N GLY A 99 12.42 3.52 10.14
CA GLY A 99 13.29 3.46 8.97
C GLY A 99 13.11 2.17 8.15
N HIS A 100 12.07 1.37 8.41
CA HIS A 100 11.80 0.17 7.61
C HIS A 100 11.25 0.54 6.24
N PRO A 101 11.96 0.19 5.14
CA PRO A 101 11.71 0.83 3.85
C PRO A 101 10.54 0.23 3.08
N VAL A 102 10.22 -1.06 3.29
CA VAL A 102 9.29 -1.81 2.43
C VAL A 102 8.14 -2.44 3.20
N ILE A 103 6.94 -2.26 2.68
CA ILE A 103 5.73 -3.00 3.06
C ILE A 103 5.23 -3.89 1.91
N GLN A 104 4.44 -4.89 2.25
CA GLN A 104 3.67 -5.72 1.31
C GLN A 104 2.17 -5.59 1.62
N SER A 105 1.32 -5.63 0.58
CA SER A 105 -0.13 -5.77 0.77
C SER A 105 -0.46 -7.06 1.52
N ALA A 106 -1.38 -6.98 2.48
CA ALA A 106 -1.90 -8.16 3.17
C ALA A 106 -3.29 -8.59 2.66
N GLU A 107 -3.76 -7.95 1.58
CA GLU A 107 -5.04 -8.30 0.96
C GLU A 107 -4.94 -9.62 0.17
N VAL A 108 -6.04 -10.34 0.12
CA VAL A 108 -6.07 -11.68 -0.50
C VAL A 108 -5.78 -11.59 -2.00
N GLY A 109 -4.77 -12.35 -2.44
CA GLY A 109 -4.37 -12.38 -3.85
C GLY A 109 -3.45 -11.24 -4.27
N GLU A 110 -3.06 -10.36 -3.33
CA GLU A 110 -2.14 -9.27 -3.59
C GLU A 110 -0.75 -9.56 -2.99
N THR A 111 0.29 -9.43 -3.80
CA THR A 111 1.69 -9.58 -3.38
C THR A 111 2.53 -8.35 -3.70
N TRP A 112 1.88 -7.26 -4.14
CA TRP A 112 2.56 -6.01 -4.44
C TRP A 112 3.18 -5.41 -3.18
N ARG A 113 4.26 -4.67 -3.40
CA ARG A 113 5.06 -4.02 -2.37
C ARG A 113 5.22 -2.54 -2.65
N TRP A 114 5.58 -1.81 -1.61
CA TRP A 114 5.86 -0.39 -1.70
C TRP A 114 7.14 -0.06 -0.97
N CYS A 115 8.04 0.62 -1.66
CA CYS A 115 9.20 1.27 -1.07
C CYS A 115 8.83 2.71 -0.67
N TYR A 116 8.90 3.01 0.61
CA TYR A 116 8.65 4.37 1.11
C TYR A 116 9.73 5.38 0.68
N PRO A 117 11.05 5.08 0.81
CA PRO A 117 12.10 6.01 0.37
C PRO A 117 12.01 6.42 -1.10
N ASP A 118 11.79 5.43 -1.98
CA ASP A 118 11.82 5.64 -3.44
C ASP A 118 10.43 5.90 -4.03
N GLU A 119 9.39 5.83 -3.20
CA GLU A 119 7.98 5.88 -3.60
C GLU A 119 7.68 4.99 -4.80
N LEU A 120 8.21 3.76 -4.77
CA LEU A 120 8.19 2.83 -5.88
C LEU A 120 7.33 1.60 -5.56
N LEU A 121 6.50 1.22 -6.53
CA LEU A 121 5.71 0.00 -6.49
C LEU A 121 6.50 -1.18 -7.07
N GLY A 122 6.41 -2.35 -6.45
CA GLY A 122 6.97 -3.60 -6.98
C GLY A 122 6.27 -4.85 -6.48
#